data_AF-A0A2I1CQ02-F1
#
_entry.id   AF-A0A2I1CQ02-F1
#
_cell.length_a   1.000
_cell.length_b   1.000
_cell.length_c   1.000
_cell.angle_alpha   90.00
_cell.angle_beta   90.00
_cell.angle_gamma   90.00
#
_symmetry.space_group_name_H-M   'P 1'
#
loop_
_entity.id
_entity.type
_entity.pdbx_description
1 polymer ?
#
loop_
_entity_poly.entity_id
_entity_poly.type
_entity_poly.pdbx_seq_one_letter_code
_entity_poly.pdbx_strand_id
1 'polypeptide(L)'
;MPRPLKSRKVTDDLSICPREGTVQQLADLILSRKVVHVRGTPASGKTTLAQLLKDHLSGQGRNVYFMGTWRDLDTLYEALRIHGTNWRPCFEAVLIIDEGQTSYNDSILWNEILKPRCYGKGEEIMFCLFCSYGSPSTGVETTTCEFTPAILNPRNGTPIKLQTDAIEYLFSFTNGHPGALESMMEYFFHILPL
;
A
#
# COMPACT_ATOMS: atom_id res chain seq x y z
N MET A 1 -33.16 0.66 -15.68
CA MET A 1 -31.81 0.12 -15.41
C MET A 1 -31.30 0.73 -14.11
N PRO A 2 -30.79 -0.05 -13.15
CA PRO A 2 -30.15 0.52 -11.97
C PRO A 2 -28.84 1.20 -12.39
N ARG A 3 -28.60 2.43 -11.90
CA ARG A 3 -27.31 3.12 -12.08
C ARG A 3 -26.23 2.32 -11.35
N PRO A 4 -25.01 2.17 -11.91
CA PRO A 4 -23.91 1.61 -11.15
C PRO A 4 -23.67 2.48 -9.91
N LEU A 5 -23.62 1.85 -8.74
CA LEU A 5 -23.22 2.49 -7.49
C LEU A 5 -21.83 3.08 -7.70
N LYS A 6 -21.71 4.41 -7.69
CA LYS A 6 -20.39 5.08 -7.67
C LYS A 6 -19.61 4.49 -6.50
N SER A 7 -18.45 3.89 -6.75
CA SER A 7 -17.57 3.46 -5.66
C SER A 7 -17.24 4.70 -4.82
N ARG A 8 -17.49 4.63 -3.51
CA ARG A 8 -17.16 5.70 -2.57
C ARG A 8 -15.68 6.05 -2.72
N LYS A 9 -15.36 7.33 -2.94
CA LYS A 9 -13.96 7.77 -3.03
C LYS A 9 -13.37 7.82 -1.63
N VAL A 10 -12.09 7.51 -1.52
CA VAL A 10 -11.39 7.56 -0.22
C VAL A 10 -11.24 9.00 0.27
N THR A 11 -11.19 9.96 -0.65
CA THR A 11 -11.19 11.40 -0.35
C THR A 11 -12.43 11.88 0.41
N ASP A 12 -13.50 11.08 0.46
CA ASP A 12 -14.75 11.42 1.16
C ASP A 12 -14.74 11.01 2.65
N ASP A 13 -13.65 10.41 3.14
CA ASP A 13 -13.48 10.00 4.54
C ASP A 13 -12.67 11.06 5.33
N LEU A 14 -13.30 11.64 6.34
CA LEU A 14 -12.71 12.69 7.19
C LEU A 14 -11.54 12.22 8.05
N SER A 15 -11.33 10.91 8.19
CA SER A 15 -10.19 10.33 8.91
C SER A 15 -8.90 10.26 8.08
N ILE A 16 -8.96 10.63 6.79
CA ILE A 16 -7.87 10.45 5.84
C ILE A 16 -7.13 11.76 5.61
N CYS A 17 -5.81 11.74 5.83
CA CYS A 17 -4.93 12.82 5.42
C CYS A 17 -4.71 12.77 3.89
N PRO A 18 -5.10 13.80 3.13
CA PRO A 18 -5.16 13.73 1.67
C PRO A 18 -3.77 13.71 0.98
N ARG A 19 -2.69 14.07 1.71
CA ARG A 19 -1.29 14.02 1.25
C ARG A 19 -1.08 14.58 -0.18
N GLU A 20 -1.79 15.65 -0.52
CA GLU A 20 -1.94 16.15 -1.89
C GLU A 20 -0.60 16.37 -2.60
N GLY A 21 0.37 17.00 -1.92
CA GLY A 21 1.70 17.23 -2.48
C GLY A 21 2.47 15.93 -2.78
N THR A 22 2.33 14.90 -1.94
CA THR A 22 2.94 13.58 -2.18
C THR A 22 2.25 12.85 -3.31
N VAL A 23 0.92 12.89 -3.36
CA VAL A 23 0.11 12.26 -4.42
C VAL A 23 0.46 12.87 -5.77
N GLN A 24 0.55 14.21 -5.85
CA GLN A 24 0.93 14.92 -7.07
C GLN A 24 2.34 14.54 -7.54
N GLN A 25 3.33 14.59 -6.64
CA GLN A 25 4.70 14.20 -6.99
C GLN A 25 4.79 12.74 -7.43
N LEU A 26 4.03 11.84 -6.80
CA LEU A 26 3.99 10.44 -7.18
C LEU A 26 3.33 10.24 -8.55
N ALA A 27 2.26 10.98 -8.85
CA ALA A 27 1.65 11.01 -10.18
C ALA A 27 2.65 11.47 -11.24
N ASP A 28 3.37 12.56 -11.01
CA ASP A 28 4.37 13.08 -11.94
C ASP A 28 5.54 12.09 -12.15
N LEU A 29 5.93 11.37 -11.10
CA LEU A 29 6.94 10.31 -11.18
C LEU A 29 6.47 9.13 -12.04
N ILE A 30 5.22 8.69 -11.91
CA ILE A 30 4.66 7.59 -12.71
C ILE A 30 4.67 7.95 -14.19
N LEU A 31 4.24 9.17 -14.52
CA LEU A 31 4.19 9.67 -15.90
C LEU A 31 5.58 9.81 -16.53
N SER A 32 6.58 10.20 -15.74
CA SER A 32 7.94 10.40 -16.24
C SER A 32 8.80 9.12 -16.28
N ARG A 33 8.57 8.17 -15.36
CA ARG A 33 9.42 6.97 -15.20
C ARG A 33 8.78 5.68 -15.71
N LYS A 34 7.46 5.68 -15.97
CA LYS A 34 6.64 4.52 -16.35
C LYS A 34 6.56 3.40 -15.31
N VAL A 35 7.58 3.18 -14.49
CA VAL A 35 7.57 2.18 -13.41
C VAL A 35 8.04 2.86 -12.13
N VAL A 36 7.18 2.85 -11.12
CA VAL A 36 7.47 3.36 -9.78
C VAL A 36 7.26 2.25 -8.76
N HIS A 37 8.20 2.12 -7.84
CA HIS A 37 8.17 1.14 -6.76
C HIS A 37 8.19 1.89 -5.42
N VAL A 38 7.04 1.94 -4.75
CA VAL A 38 6.85 2.55 -3.44
C VAL A 38 7.05 1.48 -2.38
N ARG A 39 8.01 1.67 -1.47
CA ARG A 39 8.27 0.76 -0.35
C ARG A 39 8.05 1.42 1.00
N GLY A 40 7.65 0.63 1.98
CA GLY A 40 7.54 1.08 3.37
C GLY A 40 7.14 -0.06 4.31
N THR A 41 7.32 0.14 5.60
CA THR A 41 6.91 -0.83 6.63
C THR A 41 5.39 -1.09 6.58
N PRO A 42 4.92 -2.25 7.07
CA PRO A 42 3.49 -2.49 7.27
C PRO A 42 2.83 -1.33 8.01
N ALA A 43 1.56 -1.04 7.68
CA ALA A 43 0.76 0.03 8.28
C ALA A 43 1.27 1.48 8.13
N SER A 44 2.26 1.77 7.28
CA SER A 44 2.75 3.14 7.03
C SER A 44 1.81 4.02 6.17
N GLY A 45 0.61 3.53 5.83
CA GLY A 45 -0.36 4.22 4.99
C GLY A 45 -0.13 4.08 3.48
N LYS A 46 0.59 3.03 3.04
CA LYS A 46 0.81 2.73 1.61
C LYS A 46 -0.49 2.48 0.85
N THR A 47 -1.35 1.61 1.36
CA THR A 47 -2.67 1.33 0.77
C THR A 47 -3.53 2.58 0.68
N THR A 48 -3.53 3.42 1.72
CA THR A 48 -4.21 4.73 1.69
C THR A 48 -3.62 5.63 0.60
N LEU A 49 -2.29 5.71 0.48
CA LEU A 49 -1.63 6.49 -0.57
C LEU A 49 -1.92 5.93 -1.98
N ALA A 50 -1.97 4.61 -2.15
CA ALA A 50 -2.31 3.96 -3.42
C ALA A 50 -3.72 4.30 -3.87
N GLN A 51 -4.67 4.30 -2.93
CA GLN A 51 -6.06 4.63 -3.20
C GLN A 51 -6.27 6.13 -3.43
N LEU A 52 -5.55 7.01 -2.72
CA LEU A 52 -5.52 8.45 -2.99
C LEU A 52 -4.94 8.75 -4.39
N LEU A 53 -3.86 8.07 -4.77
CA LEU A 53 -3.25 8.19 -6.09
C LEU A 53 -4.22 7.73 -7.19
N LYS A 54 -4.89 6.60 -7.00
CA LYS A 54 -5.93 6.11 -7.91
C LYS A 54 -7.01 7.16 -8.12
N ASP A 55 -7.55 7.71 -7.04
CA ASP A 55 -8.64 8.69 -7.10
C ASP A 55 -8.18 9.98 -7.78
N HIS A 56 -6.95 10.42 -7.52
CA HIS A 56 -6.34 11.59 -8.15
C HIS A 56 -6.16 11.42 -9.67
N LEU A 57 -5.51 10.32 -10.10
CA LEU A 57 -5.29 10.03 -11.52
C LEU A 57 -6.61 9.79 -12.28
N SER A 58 -7.56 9.10 -11.65
CA SER A 58 -8.91 8.91 -12.21
C SER A 58 -9.65 10.24 -12.33
N GLY A 59 -9.48 11.15 -11.36
CA GLY A 59 -10.01 12.51 -11.40
C GLY A 59 -9.46 13.35 -12.55
N GLN A 60 -8.24 13.06 -13.00
CA GLN A 60 -7.63 13.66 -14.19
C GLN A 60 -8.08 12.99 -15.50
N GLY A 61 -9.02 12.04 -15.45
CA GLY A 61 -9.52 11.33 -16.63
C GLY A 61 -8.59 10.23 -17.15
N ARG A 62 -7.55 9.85 -16.39
CA ARG A 62 -6.67 8.74 -16.78
C ARG A 62 -7.34 7.39 -16.57
N ASN A 63 -6.91 6.43 -17.36
CA ASN A 63 -7.36 5.06 -17.24
C ASN A 63 -6.54 4.34 -16.17
N VAL A 64 -7.11 4.21 -14.98
CA VAL A 64 -6.42 3.62 -13.83
C VAL A 64 -7.04 2.28 -13.48
N TYR A 65 -6.21 1.25 -13.42
CA TYR A 65 -6.59 -0.04 -12.87
C TYR A 65 -5.88 -0.25 -11.53
N PHE A 66 -6.65 -0.69 -10.53
CA PHE A 66 -6.14 -0.95 -9.19
C PHE A 66 -6.30 -2.43 -8.85
N MET A 67 -5.18 -3.05 -8.50
CA MET A 67 -5.08 -4.44 -8.11
C MET A 67 -4.60 -4.47 -6.65
N GLY A 68 -5.44 -4.96 -5.73
CA GLY A 68 -5.11 -4.97 -4.29
C GLY A 68 -3.97 -5.92 -3.91
N THR A 69 -3.76 -6.97 -4.70
CA THR A 69 -2.66 -7.95 -4.58
C THR A 69 -2.33 -8.50 -5.95
N TRP A 70 -1.06 -8.77 -6.24
CA TRP A 70 -0.70 -9.46 -7.49
C TRP A 70 -1.36 -10.84 -7.58
N ARG A 71 -1.95 -11.15 -8.74
CA ARG A 71 -2.50 -12.47 -9.06
C ARG A 71 -1.64 -13.18 -10.10
N ASP A 72 -1.78 -12.76 -11.35
CA ASP A 72 -1.13 -13.36 -12.51
C ASP A 72 -1.21 -12.41 -13.72
N LEU A 73 -0.51 -12.79 -14.79
CA LEU A 73 -0.48 -12.07 -16.06
C LEU A 73 -1.82 -12.07 -16.78
N ASP A 74 -2.62 -13.13 -16.67
CA ASP A 74 -3.91 -13.21 -17.33
C ASP A 74 -4.87 -12.14 -16.79
N THR A 75 -4.93 -11.99 -15.46
CA THR A 75 -5.68 -10.93 -14.77
C THR A 75 -5.20 -9.54 -15.21
N LEU A 76 -3.89 -9.36 -15.37
CA LEU A 76 -3.32 -8.11 -15.88
C LEU A 76 -3.81 -7.81 -17.31
N TYR A 77 -3.73 -8.78 -18.22
CA TYR A 77 -4.15 -8.58 -19.61
C TYR A 77 -5.65 -8.39 -19.73
N GLU A 78 -6.45 -9.10 -18.94
CA GLU A 78 -7.89 -8.87 -18.86
C GLU A 78 -8.22 -7.46 -18.39
N ALA A 79 -7.53 -6.98 -17.36
CA ALA A 79 -7.69 -5.61 -16.87
C ALA A 79 -7.38 -4.58 -17.97
N LEU A 80 -6.24 -4.73 -18.66
CA LEU A 80 -5.86 -3.85 -19.76
C LEU A 80 -6.84 -3.91 -20.94
N ARG A 81 -7.45 -5.07 -21.18
CA ARG A 81 -8.44 -5.28 -22.25
C ARG A 81 -9.79 -4.65 -21.93
N ILE A 82 -10.28 -4.80 -20.69
CA ILE A 82 -11.55 -4.19 -20.22
C ILE A 82 -11.45 -2.66 -20.25
N HIS A 83 -10.29 -2.14 -19.89
CA HIS A 83 -10.02 -0.72 -19.81
C HIS A 83 -9.60 -0.11 -21.17
N GLY A 84 -9.27 -0.91 -22.17
CA GLY A 84 -9.04 -0.46 -23.55
C GLY A 84 -10.34 -0.22 -24.31
N THR A 85 -10.42 0.80 -25.15
CA THR A 85 -11.52 0.93 -26.11
C THR A 85 -11.44 -0.21 -27.13
N ASN A 86 -12.56 -0.89 -27.38
CA ASN A 86 -12.77 -1.95 -28.39
C ASN A 86 -11.67 -2.03 -29.46
N TRP A 87 -10.67 -2.91 -29.25
CA TRP A 87 -9.53 -3.23 -30.14
C TRP A 87 -8.20 -2.47 -29.99
N ARG A 88 -8.04 -1.54 -29.06
CA ARG A 88 -6.69 -1.03 -28.73
C ARG A 88 -6.42 -1.17 -27.23
N PRO A 89 -5.33 -1.87 -26.82
CA PRO A 89 -4.82 -1.74 -25.46
C PRO A 89 -4.73 -0.26 -25.12
N CYS A 90 -5.19 0.15 -23.94
CA CYS A 90 -5.04 1.54 -23.54
C CYS A 90 -3.54 1.79 -23.33
N PHE A 91 -2.86 2.29 -24.36
CA PHE A 91 -1.45 2.65 -24.36
C PHE A 91 -1.14 3.83 -23.41
N GLU A 92 -2.01 4.17 -22.46
CA GLU A 92 -1.72 5.16 -21.42
C GLU A 92 -2.35 4.73 -20.08
N ALA A 93 -2.59 3.42 -19.91
CA ALA A 93 -3.14 2.90 -18.67
C ALA A 93 -2.11 2.99 -17.54
N VAL A 94 -2.59 3.37 -16.35
CA VAL A 94 -1.83 3.31 -15.10
C VAL A 94 -2.32 2.11 -14.29
N LEU A 95 -1.42 1.18 -14.05
CA LEU A 95 -1.67 0.01 -13.22
C LEU A 95 -1.09 0.24 -11.83
N ILE A 96 -1.95 0.30 -10.82
CA ILE A 96 -1.57 0.39 -9.41
C ILE A 96 -1.71 -1.00 -8.81
N ILE A 97 -0.61 -1.58 -8.35
CA ILE A 97 -0.59 -2.88 -7.67
C ILE A 97 -0.26 -2.61 -6.20
N ASP A 98 -1.25 -2.79 -5.32
CA ASP A 98 -1.03 -2.86 -3.89
C ASP A 98 -0.55 -4.25 -3.49
N GLU A 99 0.11 -4.33 -2.32
CA GLU A 99 0.83 -5.51 -1.85
C GLU A 99 1.71 -6.15 -2.95
N GLY A 100 2.36 -5.31 -3.76
CA GLY A 100 3.10 -5.72 -4.95
C GLY A 100 4.27 -6.67 -4.70
N GLN A 101 4.72 -6.82 -3.43
CA GLN A 101 5.71 -7.83 -3.06
C GLN A 101 5.25 -9.26 -3.35
N THR A 102 3.93 -9.51 -3.45
CA THR A 102 3.42 -10.83 -3.82
C THR A 102 3.78 -11.21 -5.27
N SER A 103 4.23 -10.25 -6.08
CA SER A 103 4.70 -10.48 -7.45
C SER A 103 6.18 -10.84 -7.58
N TYR A 104 6.97 -10.84 -6.50
CA TYR A 104 8.44 -10.98 -6.62
C TYR A 104 8.91 -12.29 -7.26
N ASN A 105 8.11 -13.35 -7.19
CA ASN A 105 8.41 -14.63 -7.83
C ASN A 105 8.01 -14.68 -9.32
N ASP A 106 7.31 -13.67 -9.82
CA ASP A 106 6.87 -13.61 -11.22
C ASP A 106 7.99 -13.03 -12.11
N SER A 107 8.89 -13.89 -12.55
CA SER A 107 10.05 -13.49 -13.35
C SER A 107 9.66 -12.85 -14.68
N ILE A 108 8.51 -13.20 -15.26
CA ILE A 108 8.02 -12.64 -16.52
C ILE A 108 7.57 -11.19 -16.29
N LEU A 109 6.76 -10.93 -15.25
CA LEU A 109 6.40 -9.57 -14.88
C LEU A 109 7.64 -8.69 -14.68
N TRP A 110 8.60 -9.14 -13.89
CA TRP A 110 9.78 -8.31 -13.57
C TRP A 110 10.74 -8.14 -14.75
N ASN A 111 11.09 -9.21 -15.46
CA ASN A 111 12.15 -9.17 -16.47
C ASN A 111 11.66 -8.79 -17.86
N GLU A 112 10.44 -9.20 -18.23
CA GLU A 112 9.91 -9.03 -19.58
C GLU A 112 8.96 -7.83 -19.68
N ILE A 113 8.27 -7.48 -18.58
CA ILE A 113 7.28 -6.38 -18.58
C ILE A 113 7.87 -5.11 -17.94
N LEU A 114 8.28 -5.17 -16.68
CA LEU A 114 8.70 -3.97 -15.93
C LEU A 114 10.09 -3.47 -16.37
N LYS A 115 11.09 -4.35 -16.41
CA LYS A 115 12.48 -3.98 -16.70
C LYS A 115 12.65 -3.25 -18.04
N PRO A 116 12.08 -3.70 -19.17
CA PRO A 116 12.23 -2.98 -20.44
C PRO A 116 11.66 -1.56 -20.39
N ARG A 117 10.57 -1.35 -19.67
CA ARG A 117 9.91 -0.03 -19.51
C ARG A 117 10.77 0.96 -18.75
N CYS A 118 11.53 0.50 -17.75
CA CYS A 118 12.53 1.32 -17.06
C CYS A 118 13.63 1.85 -18.00
N TYR A 119 13.89 1.18 -19.12
CA TYR A 119 14.85 1.59 -20.15
C TYR A 119 14.19 2.24 -21.37
N GLY A 120 12.93 2.67 -21.26
CA GLY A 120 12.19 3.33 -22.34
C GLY A 120 11.76 2.40 -23.48
N LYS A 121 11.74 1.07 -23.25
CA LYS A 121 11.27 0.07 -24.21
C LYS A 121 9.90 -0.48 -23.80
N GLY A 122 9.14 -1.01 -24.76
CA GLY A 122 7.84 -1.65 -24.51
C GLY A 122 6.66 -0.69 -24.67
N GLU A 123 5.47 -1.17 -24.30
CA GLU A 123 4.23 -0.39 -24.43
C GLU A 123 4.17 0.74 -23.39
N GLU A 124 3.39 1.77 -23.71
CA GLU A 124 3.12 2.96 -22.89
C GLU A 124 2.17 2.67 -21.69
N ILE A 125 2.33 1.52 -21.06
CA ILE A 125 1.64 1.15 -19.82
C ILE A 125 2.53 1.53 -18.64
N MET A 126 1.93 2.22 -17.68
CA MET A 126 2.61 2.68 -16.47
C MET A 126 2.26 1.80 -15.27
N PHE A 127 3.21 1.59 -14.37
CA PHE A 127 3.08 0.75 -13.19
C PHE A 127 3.47 1.53 -11.94
N CYS A 128 2.66 1.40 -10.89
CA CYS A 128 3.00 1.83 -9.54
C CYS A 128 2.79 0.66 -8.58
N LEU A 129 3.88 0.10 -8.06
CA LEU A 129 3.85 -1.01 -7.12
C LEU A 129 4.02 -0.48 -5.71
N PHE A 130 3.05 -0.73 -4.84
CA PHE A 130 3.17 -0.49 -3.41
C PHE A 130 3.55 -1.80 -2.73
N CYS A 131 4.76 -1.85 -2.19
CA CYS A 131 5.32 -3.04 -1.60
C CYS A 131 5.67 -2.81 -0.13
N SER A 132 5.40 -3.80 0.70
CA SER A 132 5.96 -3.82 2.06
C SER A 132 7.47 -4.16 1.99
N TYR A 133 8.26 -3.51 2.85
CA TYR A 133 9.68 -3.85 3.05
C TYR A 133 9.88 -4.39 4.46
N GLY A 134 10.56 -5.53 4.58
CA GLY A 134 10.64 -6.30 5.81
C GLY A 134 9.28 -6.92 6.14
N SER A 135 9.12 -8.21 5.84
CA SER A 135 8.01 -8.95 6.45
C SER A 135 8.37 -9.15 7.93
N PRO A 136 7.47 -8.88 8.88
CA PRO A 136 7.72 -9.25 10.27
C PRO A 136 7.91 -10.77 10.45
N SER A 137 7.45 -11.58 9.49
CA SER A 137 7.68 -13.03 9.48
C SER A 137 9.08 -13.45 9.00
N THR A 138 9.84 -12.57 8.37
CA THR A 138 11.19 -12.88 7.83
C THR A 138 12.24 -11.83 8.23
N GLY A 139 11.88 -10.88 9.10
CA GLY A 139 12.65 -9.68 9.39
C GLY A 139 13.20 -9.65 10.80
N VAL A 140 13.91 -10.70 11.21
CA VAL A 140 14.94 -10.59 12.24
C VAL A 140 16.17 -11.33 11.72
N GLU A 141 17.06 -10.61 11.06
CA GLU A 141 18.47 -11.00 11.14
C GLU A 141 18.89 -10.68 12.57
N THR A 142 19.25 -11.72 13.32
CA THR A 142 19.64 -11.66 14.73
C THR A 142 21.01 -10.99 14.86
N THR A 143 21.11 -9.69 14.62
CA THR A 143 22.28 -8.89 15.00
C THR A 143 21.87 -7.46 15.37
N THR A 144 21.74 -7.26 16.69
CA THR A 144 22.09 -6.04 17.43
C THR A 144 21.67 -4.69 16.82
N CYS A 145 20.37 -4.37 16.83
CA CYS A 145 19.93 -2.97 16.72
C CYS A 145 19.04 -2.63 17.92
N GLU A 146 19.53 -1.73 18.77
CA GLU A 146 18.74 -1.08 19.82
C GLU A 146 17.63 -0.25 19.16
N PHE A 147 16.38 -0.68 19.31
CA PHE A 147 15.22 0.09 18.85
C PHE A 147 14.88 1.19 19.86
N THR A 148 14.56 2.39 19.37
CA THR A 148 13.99 3.46 20.21
C THR A 148 12.51 3.17 20.46
N PRO A 149 12.05 2.95 21.71
CA PRO A 149 10.65 2.64 21.98
C PRO A 149 9.74 3.85 21.72
N ALA A 150 8.58 3.63 21.11
CA ALA A 150 7.52 4.63 21.05
C ALA A 150 6.80 4.70 22.41
N ILE A 151 6.88 5.85 23.10
CA ILE A 151 6.14 6.09 24.35
C ILE A 151 4.74 6.62 23.97
N LEU A 152 3.70 5.85 24.30
CA LEU A 152 2.31 6.27 24.16
C LEU A 152 1.78 6.78 25.50
N ASN A 153 1.29 8.01 25.54
CA ASN A 153 0.58 8.56 26.70
C ASN A 153 -0.93 8.35 26.53
N PRO A 154 -1.58 7.46 27.32
CA PRO A 154 -3.03 7.29 27.27
C PRO A 154 -3.74 8.55 27.82
N ARG A 155 -4.83 8.93 27.18
CA ARG A 155 -5.57 10.20 27.42
C ARG A 155 -6.19 10.33 28.81
N ASN A 156 -6.20 9.30 29.64
CA ASN A 156 -6.74 9.35 31.00
C ASN A 156 -5.82 8.65 32.02
N GLY A 157 -4.83 9.39 32.52
CA GLY A 157 -4.50 9.38 33.95
C GLY A 157 -3.95 8.10 34.59
N THR A 158 -2.84 7.56 34.10
CA THR A 158 -1.63 7.21 34.87
C THR A 158 -0.63 6.59 33.89
N PRO A 159 0.67 6.94 33.94
CA PRO A 159 1.66 6.31 33.08
C PRO A 159 1.81 4.85 33.51
N ILE A 160 1.21 3.92 32.76
CA ILE A 160 1.43 2.50 32.95
C ILE A 160 2.80 2.20 32.33
N LYS A 161 3.78 1.96 33.19
CA LYS A 161 5.12 1.59 32.76
C LYS A 161 5.12 0.10 32.45
N LEU A 162 4.91 -0.24 31.19
CA LEU A 162 5.05 -1.62 30.72
C LEU A 162 6.49 -2.07 30.90
N GLN A 163 6.68 -3.32 31.36
CA GLN A 163 8.00 -3.93 31.42
C GLN A 163 8.53 -4.14 29.99
N THR A 164 9.85 -4.10 29.82
CA THR A 164 10.51 -4.13 28.51
C THR A 164 10.13 -5.37 27.69
N ASP A 165 10.00 -6.51 28.35
CA ASP A 165 9.55 -7.78 27.78
C ASP A 165 8.10 -7.72 27.28
N ALA A 166 7.19 -7.08 28.03
CA ALA A 166 5.82 -6.86 27.60
C ALA A 166 5.73 -5.91 26.40
N ILE A 167 6.61 -4.90 26.31
CA ILE A 167 6.71 -4.00 25.15
C ILE A 167 7.21 -4.77 23.93
N GLU A 168 8.24 -5.59 24.07
CA GLU A 168 8.76 -6.45 22.99
C GLU A 168 7.72 -7.49 22.54
N TYR A 169 6.95 -8.04 23.49
CA TYR A 169 5.86 -8.95 23.19
C TYR A 169 4.72 -8.27 22.44
N LEU A 170 4.27 -7.09 22.90
CA LEU A 170 3.24 -6.32 22.20
C LEU A 170 3.73 -5.86 20.83
N PHE A 171 4.99 -5.45 20.71
CA PHE A 171 5.58 -5.09 19.43
C PHE A 171 5.68 -6.27 18.49
N SER A 172 6.11 -7.46 18.95
CA SER A 172 6.19 -8.66 18.12
C SER A 172 4.82 -9.21 17.74
N PHE A 173 3.82 -9.10 18.62
CA PHE A 173 2.46 -9.54 18.33
C PHE A 173 1.73 -8.59 17.38
N THR A 174 1.90 -7.28 17.56
CA THR A 174 1.26 -6.24 16.73
C THR A 174 2.08 -5.88 15.49
N ASN A 175 3.35 -6.29 15.44
CA ASN A 175 4.35 -5.87 14.46
C ASN A 175 4.45 -4.34 14.32
N GLY A 176 4.24 -3.62 15.42
CA GLY A 176 4.20 -2.17 15.44
C GLY A 176 2.98 -1.55 14.75
N HIS A 177 1.94 -2.33 14.43
CA HIS A 177 0.69 -1.82 13.87
C HIS A 177 -0.09 -1.06 14.97
N PRO A 178 -0.25 0.28 14.85
CA PRO A 178 -0.85 1.08 15.91
C PRO A 178 -2.33 0.73 16.15
N GLY A 179 -3.07 0.32 15.11
CA GLY A 179 -4.48 -0.10 15.26
C GLY A 179 -4.64 -1.46 15.97
N ALA A 180 -3.74 -2.41 15.74
CA ALA A 180 -3.72 -3.68 16.50
C ALA A 180 -3.27 -3.44 17.93
N LEU A 181 -2.29 -2.55 18.14
CA LEU A 181 -1.89 -2.16 19.48
C LEU A 181 -3.05 -1.49 20.23
N GLU A 182 -3.77 -0.57 19.58
CA GLU A 182 -4.95 0.09 20.16
C GLU A 182 -6.05 -0.93 20.49
N SER A 183 -6.38 -1.84 19.55
CA SER A 183 -7.37 -2.91 19.78
C SER A 183 -6.96 -3.88 20.90
N MET A 184 -5.67 -4.21 21.01
CA MET A 184 -5.17 -5.08 22.08
C MET A 184 -5.15 -4.37 23.43
N MET A 185 -4.73 -3.11 23.48
CA MET A 185 -4.76 -2.33 24.73
C MET A 185 -6.20 -2.14 25.21
N GLU A 186 -7.14 -1.84 24.32
CA GLU A 186 -8.57 -1.83 24.66
C GLU A 186 -9.05 -3.17 25.21
N TYR A 187 -8.65 -4.30 24.62
CA TYR A 187 -8.97 -5.63 25.13
C TYR A 187 -8.41 -5.87 26.54
N PHE A 188 -7.12 -5.60 26.77
CA PHE A 188 -6.47 -5.84 28.06
C PHE A 188 -7.02 -4.95 29.19
N PHE A 189 -7.40 -3.70 28.88
CA PHE A 189 -7.92 -2.76 29.87
C PHE A 189 -9.45 -2.81 30.06
N HIS A 190 -10.19 -3.57 29.24
CA HIS A 190 -11.63 -3.77 29.42
C HIS A 190 -12.06 -5.18 29.86
N ILE A 191 -11.27 -6.25 29.64
CA ILE A 191 -11.76 -7.63 29.83
C ILE A 191 -11.18 -8.35 31.05
N LEU A 192 -10.20 -7.79 31.75
CA LEU A 192 -9.72 -8.37 33.02
C LEU A 192 -10.19 -7.52 34.21
N PRO A 193 -11.30 -7.88 34.89
CA PRO A 193 -11.47 -7.48 36.28
C PRO A 193 -10.39 -8.18 37.10
N LEU A 194 -9.63 -7.40 37.90
CA LEU A 194 -8.77 -7.93 38.96
C LEU A 194 -9.58 -8.75 39.97
#